data_AF-A0A6L8HYA1-F1
#
_entry.id   AF-A0A6L8HYA1-F1
#
_cell.length_a   1.000
_cell.length_b   1.000
_cell.length_c   1.000
_cell.angle_alpha   90.00
_cell.angle_beta   90.00
_cell.angle_gamma   90.00
#
_symmetry.space_group_name_H-M   'P 1'
#
loop_
_entity.id
_entity.type
_entity.pdbx_description
1 polymer ?
#
loop_
_entity_poly.entity_id
_entity_poly.type
_entity_poly.pdbx_seq_one_letter_code
_entity_poly.pdbx_strand_id
1 'polypeptide(L)'
;MLLGPLDVGELPYQPDSQGGNGIDHFVLALGIEGDDVVVHDPDGYPAVPIALEALDRAWRAELVPYGSGPYRRWHSPVRVKSPAPEELSGMAIQSFAQAYRESRATVPSGVAIGPEAVESVAATLRVGELGEQGLEHLRRFALPLGVRRALDYAWFLHDVDSELADLKSGQALCLGRAHAAAVQDDYELLAGHMSKVAELERQVEAALA
;
A
#
# COMPACT_ATOMS: atom_id res chain seq x y z
N MET A 1 15.99 3.02 -9.40
CA MET A 1 15.86 1.55 -9.58
C MET A 1 15.04 1.01 -8.43
N LEU A 2 14.08 0.10 -8.65
CA LEU A 2 13.32 -0.50 -7.55
C LEU A 2 14.12 -1.69 -7.00
N LEU A 3 14.48 -1.62 -5.72
CA LEU A 3 15.16 -2.69 -5.00
C LEU A 3 14.14 -3.45 -4.18
N GLY A 4 14.22 -4.78 -4.22
CA GLY A 4 13.52 -5.62 -3.26
C GLY A 4 13.10 -6.99 -3.79
N PRO A 5 12.63 -7.88 -2.90
CA PRO A 5 12.39 -7.59 -1.49
C PRO A 5 13.70 -7.34 -0.72
N LEU A 6 13.67 -6.36 0.17
CA LEU A 6 14.66 -6.15 1.23
C LEU A 6 14.07 -6.72 2.53
N ASP A 7 14.91 -7.24 3.41
CA ASP A 7 14.52 -7.54 4.77
C ASP A 7 14.49 -6.25 5.60
N VAL A 8 13.31 -5.88 6.12
CA VAL A 8 13.16 -4.69 6.98
C VAL A 8 14.11 -4.75 8.17
N GLY A 9 14.36 -5.95 8.71
CA GLY A 9 15.15 -6.08 9.92
C GLY A 9 16.64 -5.78 9.76
N GLU A 10 17.11 -5.70 8.51
CA GLU A 10 18.48 -5.30 8.17
C GLU A 10 18.60 -3.82 7.76
N LEU A 11 17.48 -3.07 7.74
CA LEU A 11 17.49 -1.64 7.37
C LEU A 11 17.84 -0.76 8.58
N PRO A 12 19.02 -0.12 8.61
CA PRO A 12 19.56 0.52 9.83
C PRO A 12 18.82 1.81 10.23
N TYR A 13 18.08 2.42 9.30
CA TYR A 13 17.32 3.64 9.55
C TYR A 13 15.90 3.39 10.07
N GLN A 14 15.43 2.14 10.02
CA GLN A 14 14.12 1.74 10.54
C GLN A 14 14.19 1.61 12.07
N PRO A 15 13.44 2.43 12.84
CA PRO A 15 13.53 2.49 14.31
C PRO A 15 13.29 1.14 15.00
N ASP A 16 12.45 0.28 14.41
CA ASP A 16 12.05 -1.03 14.95
C ASP A 16 12.63 -2.20 14.15
N SER A 17 13.73 -1.99 13.42
CA SER A 17 14.37 -3.00 12.56
C SER A 17 14.63 -4.33 13.28
N GLN A 18 15.01 -4.33 14.56
CA GLN A 18 15.26 -5.58 15.30
C GLN A 18 14.06 -6.56 15.36
N GLY A 19 12.83 -6.06 15.19
CA GLY A 19 11.61 -6.89 15.11
C GLY A 19 11.14 -7.18 13.68
N GLY A 20 11.80 -6.63 12.66
CA GLY A 20 11.37 -6.63 11.26
C GLY A 20 11.88 -7.79 10.42
N ASN A 21 12.65 -8.72 10.98
CA ASN A 21 13.27 -9.82 10.25
C ASN A 21 12.22 -10.66 9.49
N GLY A 22 12.45 -10.83 8.18
CA GLY A 22 11.56 -11.57 7.29
C GLY A 22 10.32 -10.80 6.81
N ILE A 23 10.14 -9.55 7.24
CA ILE A 23 9.16 -8.63 6.64
C ILE A 23 9.80 -8.06 5.38
N ASP A 24 9.11 -8.19 4.25
CA ASP A 24 9.59 -7.69 2.98
C ASP A 24 9.39 -6.17 2.85
N HIS A 25 10.32 -5.54 2.12
CA HIS A 25 10.19 -4.14 1.78
C HIS A 25 10.77 -3.79 0.41
N PHE A 26 10.28 -2.70 -0.17
CA PHE A 26 10.73 -2.22 -1.48
C PHE A 26 11.06 -0.73 -1.41
N VAL A 27 12.23 -0.38 -1.93
CA VAL A 27 12.73 1.01 -1.93
C VAL A 27 13.20 1.41 -3.33
N LEU A 28 13.20 2.71 -3.62
CA LEU A 28 13.75 3.26 -4.84
C LEU A 28 15.18 3.74 -4.62
N ALA A 29 16.17 3.07 -5.20
CA ALA A 29 17.52 3.62 -5.29
C ALA A 29 17.53 4.84 -6.23
N LEU A 30 17.94 5.99 -5.67
CA LEU A 30 18.04 7.29 -6.33
C LEU A 30 19.43 7.53 -6.92
N GLY A 31 20.48 7.04 -6.25
CA GLY A 31 21.86 7.23 -6.66
C GLY A 31 22.85 6.56 -5.71
N ILE A 32 24.13 6.74 -6.01
CA ILE A 32 25.25 6.32 -5.16
C ILE A 32 26.02 7.58 -4.77
N GLU A 33 26.31 7.75 -3.49
CA GLU A 33 27.09 8.85 -2.92
C GLU A 33 28.23 8.27 -2.07
N GLY A 34 29.45 8.28 -2.59
CA GLY A 34 30.58 7.60 -1.93
C GLY A 34 30.33 6.09 -1.83
N ASP A 35 30.32 5.57 -0.60
CA ASP A 35 30.07 4.16 -0.27
C ASP A 35 28.60 3.88 0.12
N ASP A 36 27.71 4.86 -0.07
CA ASP A 36 26.29 4.76 0.26
C ASP A 36 25.40 4.71 -0.98
N VAL A 37 24.32 3.93 -0.90
CA VAL A 37 23.19 4.01 -1.83
C VAL A 37 22.12 4.89 -1.21
N VAL A 38 21.77 5.98 -1.88
CA VAL A 38 20.67 6.85 -1.46
C VAL A 38 19.36 6.26 -1.94
N VAL A 39 18.43 6.00 -1.02
CA VAL A 39 17.12 5.42 -1.32
C VAL A 39 15.98 6.37 -0.96
N HIS A 40 14.88 6.27 -1.70
CA HIS A 40 13.56 6.70 -1.25
C HIS A 40 12.79 5.48 -0.76
N ASP A 41 12.49 5.48 0.52
CA ASP A 41 11.65 4.49 1.17
C ASP A 41 10.20 5.01 1.24
N PRO A 42 9.21 4.28 0.69
CA PRO A 42 7.81 4.70 0.73
C PRO A 42 7.20 4.73 2.14
N ASP A 43 7.87 4.16 3.15
CA ASP A 43 7.49 4.19 4.56
C ASP A 43 7.81 5.55 5.25
N GLY A 44 8.11 6.59 4.46
CA GLY A 44 8.29 7.95 4.95
C GLY A 44 9.75 8.37 5.15
N TYR A 45 10.71 7.62 4.60
CA TYR A 45 12.13 7.95 4.66
C TYR A 45 12.66 8.39 3.28
N PRO A 46 12.52 9.68 2.92
CA PRO A 46 13.03 10.19 1.65
C PRO A 46 14.55 10.39 1.69
N ALA A 47 15.23 9.96 0.63
CA ALA A 47 16.65 10.22 0.39
C ALA A 47 17.57 9.78 1.56
N VAL A 48 17.37 8.58 2.07
CA VAL A 48 18.19 8.01 3.13
C VAL A 48 19.40 7.29 2.55
N PRO A 49 20.63 7.59 3.03
CA PRO A 49 21.81 6.82 2.67
C PRO A 49 21.82 5.47 3.39
N ILE A 50 22.13 4.41 2.65
CA ILE A 50 22.38 3.07 3.17
C ILE A 50 23.77 2.64 2.75
N ALA A 51 24.64 2.34 3.73
CA ALA A 51 25.95 1.75 3.46
C ALA A 51 25.81 0.46 2.64
N LEU A 52 26.69 0.26 1.67
CA LEU A 52 26.66 -0.90 0.77
C LEU A 52 26.61 -2.24 1.53
N GLU A 53 27.32 -2.37 2.64
CA GLU A 53 27.31 -3.59 3.46
C GLU A 53 25.96 -3.83 4.14
N ALA A 54 25.28 -2.76 4.57
CA ALA A 54 23.95 -2.87 5.16
C ALA A 54 22.91 -3.21 4.08
N LEU A 55 23.01 -2.57 2.91
CA LEU A 55 22.17 -2.92 1.77
C LEU A 55 22.39 -4.36 1.32
N ASP A 56 23.63 -4.86 1.28
CA ASP A 56 23.93 -6.25 0.91
C ASP A 56 23.17 -7.24 1.79
N ARG A 57 23.20 -7.06 3.11
CA ARG A 57 22.50 -7.93 4.06
C ARG A 57 20.99 -7.88 3.86
N ALA A 58 20.42 -6.69 3.83
CA ALA A 58 18.98 -6.51 3.63
C ALA A 58 18.52 -7.10 2.30
N TRP A 59 19.31 -6.94 1.24
CA TRP A 59 18.92 -7.30 -0.12
C TRP A 59 19.12 -8.76 -0.47
N ARG A 60 19.84 -9.52 0.37
CA ARG A 60 19.82 -10.99 0.32
C ARG A 60 18.45 -11.54 0.65
N ALA A 61 17.71 -10.85 1.53
CA ALA A 61 16.33 -11.17 1.92
C ALA A 61 16.15 -12.66 2.32
N GLU A 62 17.14 -13.23 3.04
CA GLU A 62 17.20 -14.66 3.34
C GLU A 62 16.04 -15.13 4.23
N LEU A 63 15.47 -14.22 5.03
CA LEU A 63 14.36 -14.51 5.93
C LEU A 63 12.99 -14.18 5.32
N VAL A 64 12.94 -13.57 4.12
CA VAL A 64 11.67 -13.24 3.44
C VAL A 64 11.06 -14.51 2.83
N PRO A 65 9.89 -15.00 3.30
CA PRO A 65 9.43 -16.37 3.01
C PRO A 65 9.19 -16.69 1.53
N TYR A 66 8.83 -15.68 0.74
CA TYR A 66 8.51 -15.83 -0.69
C TYR A 66 9.68 -15.44 -1.62
N GLY A 67 10.85 -15.15 -1.04
CA GLY A 67 12.05 -14.79 -1.80
C GLY A 67 12.42 -15.86 -2.84
N SER A 68 12.70 -15.43 -4.07
CA SER A 68 13.12 -16.30 -5.19
C SER A 68 14.61 -16.17 -5.51
N GLY A 69 15.40 -15.77 -4.52
CA GLY A 69 16.84 -15.50 -4.62
C GLY A 69 17.22 -14.08 -4.21
N PRO A 70 18.51 -13.82 -3.98
CA PRO A 70 19.00 -12.54 -3.47
C PRO A 70 19.04 -11.46 -4.57
N TYR A 71 19.13 -10.21 -4.16
CA TYR A 71 19.39 -9.04 -5.01
C TYR A 71 18.35 -8.77 -6.10
N ARG A 72 17.09 -9.09 -5.83
CA ARG A 72 15.99 -8.84 -6.77
C ARG A 72 15.79 -7.34 -6.99
N ARG A 73 15.61 -6.95 -8.24
CA ARG A 73 15.41 -5.57 -8.64
C ARG A 73 14.59 -5.47 -9.90
N TRP A 74 13.95 -4.32 -10.04
CA TRP A 74 13.37 -3.89 -11.30
C TRP A 74 14.03 -2.59 -11.76
N HIS A 75 14.53 -2.61 -12.98
CA HIS A 75 15.18 -1.47 -13.60
C HIS A 75 14.90 -1.43 -15.10
N SER A 76 15.08 -0.24 -15.68
CA SER A 76 15.06 -0.04 -17.12
C SER A 76 13.79 -0.58 -17.81
N PRO A 77 12.58 -0.21 -17.36
CA PRO A 77 11.36 -0.58 -18.08
C PRO A 77 11.44 -0.08 -19.52
N VAL A 78 11.18 -0.95 -20.49
CA VAL A 78 11.18 -0.60 -21.92
C VAL A 78 9.78 -0.20 -22.33
N ARG A 79 9.66 0.96 -22.98
CA ARG A 79 8.39 1.42 -23.54
C ARG A 79 8.00 0.51 -24.72
N VAL A 80 6.86 -0.18 -24.59
CA VAL A 80 6.32 -1.06 -25.64
C VAL A 80 5.28 -0.39 -26.54
N LYS A 81 4.69 0.73 -26.09
CA LYS A 81 3.68 1.52 -26.82
C LYS A 81 3.80 3.01 -26.46
N SER A 82 3.32 3.89 -27.35
CA SER A 82 3.25 5.35 -27.17
C SER A 82 1.86 5.89 -27.55
N PRO A 83 0.80 5.52 -26.82
CA PRO A 83 -0.54 6.04 -27.08
C PRO A 83 -0.63 7.55 -26.84
N ALA A 84 -1.63 8.19 -27.45
CA ALA A 84 -1.96 9.59 -27.21
C ALA A 84 -2.45 9.82 -25.76
N PRO A 85 -2.35 11.03 -25.20
CA PRO A 85 -2.78 11.31 -23.82
C PRO A 85 -4.21 10.85 -23.50
N GLU A 86 -5.15 11.06 -24.40
CA GLU A 86 -6.56 10.68 -24.21
C GLU A 86 -6.73 9.15 -24.21
N GLU A 87 -5.96 8.46 -25.05
CA GLU A 87 -5.92 6.99 -25.09
C GLU A 87 -5.31 6.40 -23.80
N LEU A 88 -4.28 7.07 -23.24
CA LEU A 88 -3.65 6.66 -21.98
C LEU A 88 -4.65 6.66 -20.83
N SER A 89 -5.46 7.70 -20.71
CA SER A 89 -6.48 7.83 -19.66
C SER A 89 -7.51 6.72 -19.75
N GLY A 90 -8.04 6.45 -20.96
CA GLY A 90 -8.97 5.34 -21.18
C GLY A 90 -8.35 3.97 -20.85
N MET A 91 -7.11 3.74 -21.26
CA MET A 91 -6.38 2.50 -20.95
C MET A 91 -6.13 2.33 -19.44
N ALA A 92 -5.83 3.42 -18.73
CA ALA A 92 -5.60 3.40 -17.29
C ALA A 92 -6.88 3.03 -16.53
N ILE A 93 -8.02 3.65 -16.87
CA ILE A 93 -9.32 3.32 -16.26
C ILE A 93 -9.68 1.86 -16.53
N GLN A 94 -9.52 1.39 -17.78
CA GLN A 94 -9.79 -0.01 -18.12
C GLN A 94 -8.91 -0.98 -17.34
N SER A 95 -7.63 -0.66 -17.19
CA SER A 95 -6.68 -1.47 -16.39
C SER A 95 -7.08 -1.48 -14.91
N PHE A 96 -7.55 -0.34 -14.39
CA PHE A 96 -8.03 -0.22 -13.02
C PHE A 96 -9.30 -1.07 -12.78
N ALA A 97 -10.30 -0.97 -13.66
CA ALA A 97 -11.50 -1.81 -13.61
C ALA A 97 -11.18 -3.31 -13.80
N GLN A 98 -10.20 -3.64 -14.64
CA GLN A 98 -9.74 -5.01 -14.82
C GLN A 98 -9.12 -5.57 -13.54
N ALA A 99 -8.28 -4.80 -12.84
CA ALA A 99 -7.69 -5.23 -11.57
C ALA A 99 -8.76 -5.56 -10.51
N TYR A 100 -9.85 -4.79 -10.44
CA TYR A 100 -10.99 -5.09 -9.55
C TYR A 100 -11.70 -6.39 -9.92
N ARG A 101 -11.93 -6.64 -11.21
CA ARG A 101 -12.57 -7.89 -11.67
C ARG A 101 -11.68 -9.12 -11.42
N GLU A 102 -10.39 -9.00 -11.69
CA GLU A 102 -9.42 -10.08 -11.49
C GLU A 102 -9.24 -10.41 -10.00
N SER A 103 -9.21 -9.40 -9.13
CA SER A 103 -9.13 -9.63 -7.69
C SER A 103 -10.36 -10.42 -7.20
N ARG A 104 -11.57 -10.06 -7.65
CA ARG A 104 -12.79 -10.81 -7.30
C ARG A 104 -12.79 -12.24 -7.83
N ALA A 105 -12.27 -12.46 -9.04
CA ALA A 105 -12.25 -13.78 -9.68
C ALA A 105 -11.23 -14.75 -9.07
N THR A 106 -10.19 -14.25 -8.40
CA THR A 106 -9.08 -15.05 -7.86
C THR A 106 -9.21 -15.36 -6.38
N VAL A 107 -10.11 -14.67 -5.65
CA VAL A 107 -10.33 -14.91 -4.23
C VAL A 107 -11.02 -16.25 -3.99
N PRO A 108 -10.50 -17.09 -3.06
CA PRO A 108 -11.15 -18.34 -2.68
C PRO A 108 -12.57 -18.12 -2.14
N SER A 109 -13.46 -19.08 -2.41
CA SER A 109 -14.84 -19.03 -1.89
C SER A 109 -14.85 -18.92 -0.35
N GLY A 110 -15.66 -17.99 0.17
CA GLY A 110 -15.79 -17.74 1.61
C GLY A 110 -14.80 -16.74 2.20
N VAL A 111 -13.84 -16.24 1.41
CA VAL A 111 -12.95 -15.16 1.83
C VAL A 111 -13.55 -13.81 1.42
N ALA A 112 -13.73 -12.90 2.39
CA ALA A 112 -14.18 -11.55 2.13
C ALA A 112 -13.07 -10.72 1.45
N ILE A 113 -13.44 -9.91 0.45
CA ILE A 113 -12.58 -8.93 -0.22
C ILE A 113 -13.36 -7.62 -0.34
N GLY A 114 -12.68 -6.51 -0.62
CA GLY A 114 -13.35 -5.26 -0.98
C GLY A 114 -14.20 -4.71 0.17
N PRO A 115 -15.40 -4.18 -0.11
CA PRO A 115 -16.30 -3.64 0.91
C PRO A 115 -16.61 -4.63 2.04
N GLU A 116 -16.84 -5.90 1.71
CA GLU A 116 -17.21 -6.94 2.67
C GLU A 116 -16.06 -7.22 3.66
N ALA A 117 -14.81 -7.17 3.19
CA ALA A 117 -13.64 -7.32 4.07
C ALA A 117 -13.54 -6.14 5.04
N VAL A 118 -13.71 -4.91 4.54
CA VAL A 118 -13.65 -3.70 5.37
C VAL A 118 -14.76 -3.69 6.43
N GLU A 119 -15.97 -4.13 6.08
CA GLU A 119 -17.08 -4.28 7.04
C GLU A 119 -16.81 -5.36 8.09
N SER A 120 -16.20 -6.48 7.68
CA SER A 120 -15.81 -7.54 8.61
C SER A 120 -14.80 -7.02 9.66
N VAL A 121 -13.80 -6.24 9.23
CA VAL A 121 -12.87 -5.58 10.16
C VAL A 121 -13.60 -4.61 11.07
N ALA A 122 -14.49 -3.78 10.53
CA ALA A 122 -15.29 -2.84 11.34
C ALA A 122 -16.15 -3.55 12.39
N ALA A 123 -16.78 -4.68 12.05
CA ALA A 123 -17.56 -5.48 12.99
C ALA A 123 -16.67 -6.09 14.09
N THR A 124 -15.50 -6.63 13.71
CA THR A 124 -14.51 -7.21 14.63
C THR A 124 -13.99 -6.18 15.64
N LEU A 125 -13.77 -4.94 15.20
CA LEU A 125 -13.38 -3.82 16.06
C LEU A 125 -14.43 -3.50 17.13
N ARG A 126 -15.72 -3.48 16.76
CA ARG A 126 -16.81 -3.18 17.72
C ARG A 126 -16.94 -4.21 18.83
N VAL A 127 -16.61 -5.48 18.54
CA VAL A 127 -16.65 -6.57 19.53
C VAL A 127 -15.30 -6.79 20.23
N GLY A 128 -14.26 -6.03 19.86
CA GLY A 128 -12.94 -6.10 20.51
C GLY A 128 -12.11 -7.34 20.15
N GLU A 129 -12.37 -7.98 19.02
CA GLU A 129 -11.77 -9.28 18.66
C GLU A 129 -10.56 -9.19 17.72
N LEU A 130 -10.16 -7.99 17.27
CA LEU A 130 -9.08 -7.83 16.28
C LEU A 130 -7.69 -8.16 16.86
N GLY A 131 -7.53 -8.02 18.19
CA GLY A 131 -6.29 -8.23 18.91
C GLY A 131 -5.23 -7.13 18.66
N GLU A 132 -4.20 -7.07 19.50
CA GLU A 132 -3.19 -6.00 19.43
C GLU A 132 -2.39 -6.02 18.13
N GLN A 133 -2.02 -7.21 17.63
CA GLN A 133 -1.29 -7.35 16.37
C GLN A 133 -2.08 -6.80 15.18
N GLY A 134 -3.40 -7.02 15.14
CA GLY A 134 -4.25 -6.47 14.09
C GLY A 134 -4.42 -4.95 14.22
N LEU A 135 -4.53 -4.44 15.45
CA LEU A 135 -4.56 -2.99 15.71
C LEU A 135 -3.25 -2.32 15.29
N GLU A 136 -2.11 -2.90 15.63
CA GLU A 136 -0.79 -2.40 15.21
C GLU A 136 -0.65 -2.41 13.69
N HIS A 137 -1.10 -3.48 13.02
CA HIS A 137 -1.13 -3.54 11.55
C HIS A 137 -1.98 -2.41 10.95
N LEU A 138 -3.16 -2.13 11.52
CA LEU A 138 -4.00 -1.02 11.07
C LEU A 138 -3.32 0.34 11.27
N ARG A 139 -2.76 0.59 12.46
CA ARG A 139 -2.11 1.86 12.84
C ARG A 139 -0.86 2.12 12.00
N ARG A 140 0.03 1.14 11.88
CA ARG A 140 1.37 1.34 11.30
C ARG A 140 1.40 1.17 9.79
N PHE A 141 0.53 0.33 9.23
CA PHE A 141 0.63 -0.06 7.83
C PHE A 141 -0.64 0.21 7.03
N ALA A 142 -1.73 -0.50 7.35
CA ALA A 142 -2.87 -0.58 6.43
C ALA A 142 -3.58 0.76 6.23
N LEU A 143 -3.81 1.53 7.31
CA LEU A 143 -4.50 2.81 7.20
C LEU A 143 -3.62 3.90 6.56
N PRO A 144 -2.36 4.14 6.99
CA PRO A 144 -1.48 5.10 6.31
C PRO A 144 -1.28 4.80 4.81
N LEU A 145 -1.03 3.53 4.47
CA LEU A 145 -0.90 3.10 3.08
C LEU A 145 -2.20 3.32 2.29
N GLY A 146 -3.34 2.99 2.90
CA GLY A 146 -4.65 3.20 2.32
C GLY A 146 -4.91 4.68 2.00
N VAL A 147 -4.59 5.59 2.93
CA VAL A 147 -4.69 7.05 2.70
C VAL A 147 -3.85 7.46 1.50
N ARG A 148 -2.57 7.06 1.49
CA ARG A 148 -1.65 7.46 0.42
C ARG A 148 -2.12 6.99 -0.95
N ARG A 149 -2.48 5.70 -1.06
CA ARG A 149 -2.98 5.13 -2.32
C ARG A 149 -4.26 5.82 -2.79
N ALA A 150 -5.20 6.06 -1.88
CA ALA A 150 -6.45 6.73 -2.22
C ALA A 150 -6.20 8.17 -2.73
N LEU A 151 -5.27 8.91 -2.12
CA LEU A 151 -4.87 10.24 -2.61
C LEU A 151 -4.17 10.18 -3.97
N ASP A 152 -3.27 9.21 -4.19
CA ASP A 152 -2.59 9.06 -5.47
C ASP A 152 -3.58 8.73 -6.60
N TYR A 153 -4.58 7.87 -6.32
CA TYR A 153 -5.67 7.61 -7.26
C TYR A 153 -6.52 8.85 -7.51
N ALA A 154 -6.94 9.55 -6.45
CA ALA A 154 -7.75 10.75 -6.59
C ALA A 154 -7.04 11.83 -7.44
N TRP A 155 -5.75 12.02 -7.21
CA TRP A 155 -4.93 12.95 -7.99
C TRP A 155 -4.83 12.54 -9.46
N PHE A 156 -4.55 11.25 -9.73
CA PHE A 156 -4.49 10.75 -11.11
C PHE A 156 -5.83 10.87 -11.85
N LEU A 157 -6.94 10.59 -11.15
CA LEU A 157 -8.28 10.57 -11.73
C LEU A 157 -8.89 11.96 -11.88
N HIS A 158 -8.35 13.00 -11.25
CA HIS A 158 -8.96 14.33 -11.22
C HIS A 158 -9.36 14.87 -12.60
N ASP A 159 -8.46 14.73 -13.59
CA ASP A 159 -8.67 15.20 -14.96
C ASP A 159 -9.24 14.12 -15.91
N VAL A 160 -9.47 12.91 -15.39
CA VAL A 160 -9.81 11.72 -16.19
C VAL A 160 -11.22 11.23 -15.89
N ASP A 161 -11.57 11.14 -14.60
CA ASP A 161 -12.85 10.71 -14.07
C ASP A 161 -13.08 11.39 -12.73
N SER A 162 -13.79 12.52 -12.76
CA SER A 162 -14.02 13.34 -11.57
C SER A 162 -14.85 12.62 -10.50
N GLU A 163 -15.75 11.72 -10.91
CA GLU A 163 -16.58 10.96 -9.97
C GLU A 163 -15.73 9.96 -9.18
N LEU A 164 -14.90 9.17 -9.86
CA LEU A 164 -13.96 8.27 -9.19
C LEU A 164 -12.93 9.04 -8.36
N ALA A 165 -12.48 10.21 -8.83
CA ALA A 165 -11.56 11.06 -8.08
C ALA A 165 -12.16 11.53 -6.74
N ASP A 166 -13.43 11.95 -6.75
CA ASP A 166 -14.16 12.37 -5.55
C ASP A 166 -14.37 11.19 -4.58
N LEU A 167 -14.72 10.00 -5.10
CA LEU A 167 -14.85 8.79 -4.30
C LEU A 167 -13.52 8.42 -3.62
N LYS A 168 -12.41 8.44 -4.37
CA LYS A 168 -11.08 8.15 -3.81
C LYS A 168 -10.61 9.23 -2.82
N SER A 169 -10.94 10.50 -3.05
CA SER A 169 -10.71 11.57 -2.08
C SER A 169 -11.50 11.34 -0.79
N GLY A 170 -12.76 10.92 -0.90
CA GLY A 170 -13.59 10.52 0.23
C GLY A 170 -13.01 9.34 1.02
N GLN A 171 -12.48 8.33 0.31
CA GLN A 171 -11.81 7.19 0.94
C GLN A 171 -10.57 7.63 1.72
N ALA A 172 -9.72 8.46 1.11
CA ALA A 172 -8.53 9.01 1.77
C ALA A 172 -8.89 9.74 3.08
N LEU A 173 -9.92 10.58 3.06
CA LEU A 173 -10.36 11.30 4.25
C LEU A 173 -10.89 10.37 5.34
N CYS A 174 -11.68 9.35 4.98
CA CYS A 174 -12.20 8.39 5.95
C CYS A 174 -11.09 7.52 6.53
N LEU A 175 -10.14 7.06 5.70
CA LEU A 175 -8.97 6.31 6.14
C LEU A 175 -8.06 7.14 7.05
N GLY A 176 -7.88 8.44 6.77
CA GLY A 176 -7.09 9.33 7.61
C GLY A 176 -7.72 9.55 8.98
N ARG A 177 -9.05 9.69 9.03
CA ARG A 177 -9.80 9.78 10.30
C ARG A 177 -9.82 8.45 11.05
N ALA A 178 -9.95 7.33 10.34
CA ALA A 178 -9.78 5.99 10.91
C ALA A 178 -8.40 5.85 11.55
N HIS A 179 -7.33 6.27 10.87
CA HIS A 179 -5.97 6.22 11.40
C HIS A 179 -5.85 7.05 12.70
N ALA A 180 -6.38 8.27 12.72
CA ALA A 180 -6.39 9.09 13.93
C ALA A 180 -7.13 8.42 15.09
N ALA A 181 -8.30 7.82 14.84
CA ALA A 181 -9.07 7.08 15.83
C ALA A 181 -8.31 5.84 16.33
N ALA A 182 -7.63 5.11 15.43
CA ALA A 182 -6.80 3.95 15.79
C ALA A 182 -5.64 4.32 16.72
N VAL A 183 -4.99 5.46 16.49
CA VAL A 183 -3.90 5.98 17.34
C VAL A 183 -4.42 6.45 18.71
N GLN A 184 -5.67 6.90 18.77
CA GLN A 184 -6.33 7.35 20.00
C GLN A 184 -7.06 6.24 20.77
N ASP A 185 -6.99 4.99 20.28
CA ASP A 185 -7.74 3.85 20.82
C ASP A 185 -9.27 4.03 20.86
N ASP A 186 -9.81 4.89 19.98
CA ASP A 186 -11.26 5.05 19.81
C ASP A 186 -11.78 4.05 18.77
N TYR A 187 -12.00 2.81 19.21
CA TYR A 187 -12.37 1.71 18.32
C TYR A 187 -13.79 1.82 17.74
N GLU A 188 -14.70 2.50 18.43
CA GLU A 188 -16.04 2.75 17.88
C GLU A 188 -15.97 3.77 16.74
N LEU A 189 -15.21 4.86 16.93
CA LEU A 189 -15.00 5.85 15.87
C LEU A 189 -14.21 5.27 14.70
N LEU A 190 -13.17 4.47 14.98
CA LEU A 190 -12.43 3.72 13.97
C LEU A 190 -13.37 2.82 13.16
N ALA A 191 -14.18 1.99 13.83
CA ALA A 191 -15.15 1.11 13.16
C ALA A 191 -16.16 1.90 12.32
N GLY A 192 -16.64 3.05 12.82
CA GLY A 192 -17.52 3.96 12.07
C GLY A 192 -16.88 4.47 10.78
N HIS A 193 -15.62 4.90 10.84
CA HIS A 193 -14.88 5.33 9.65
C HIS A 193 -14.61 4.17 8.68
N MET A 194 -14.28 2.98 9.18
CA MET A 194 -14.12 1.78 8.36
C MET A 194 -15.42 1.42 7.63
N SER A 195 -16.57 1.45 8.31
CA SER A 195 -17.87 1.25 7.65
C SER A 195 -18.14 2.28 6.55
N LYS A 196 -17.71 3.54 6.73
CA LYS A 196 -17.82 4.55 5.66
C LYS A 196 -16.87 4.29 4.49
N VAL A 197 -15.67 3.76 4.75
CA VAL A 197 -14.74 3.32 3.68
C VAL A 197 -15.36 2.21 2.85
N ALA A 198 -16.00 1.21 3.48
CA ALA A 198 -16.68 0.13 2.78
C ALA A 198 -17.80 0.65 1.86
N GLU A 199 -18.58 1.62 2.35
CA GLU A 199 -19.63 2.25 1.55
C GLU A 199 -19.07 2.98 0.32
N LEU A 200 -17.97 3.72 0.49
CA LEU A 200 -17.30 4.36 -0.64
C LEU A 200 -16.68 3.35 -1.60
N GLU A 201 -16.16 2.22 -1.10
CA GLU A 201 -15.62 1.16 -1.94
C GLU A 201 -16.72 0.52 -2.80
N ARG A 202 -17.94 0.33 -2.28
CA ARG A 202 -19.09 -0.12 -3.10
C ARG A 202 -19.40 0.85 -4.23
N GLN A 203 -19.32 2.15 -3.97
CA GLN A 203 -19.56 3.17 -4.98
C GLN A 203 -18.46 3.17 -6.06
N VAL A 204 -17.21 2.95 -5.66
CA VAL A 204 -16.10 2.74 -6.61
C VAL A 204 -16.35 1.48 -7.45
N GLU A 205 -16.71 0.36 -6.84
CA GLU A 205 -17.01 -0.88 -7.58
C GLU A 205 -18.16 -0.68 -8.57
N ALA A 206 -19.22 0.03 -8.18
CA ALA A 206 -20.36 0.33 -9.05
C ALA A 206 -20.00 1.26 -10.21
N ALA A 207 -19.13 2.25 -9.99
CA ALA A 207 -18.66 3.17 -11.04
C ALA A 207 -17.71 2.51 -12.05
N LEU A 208 -17.08 1.38 -11.68
CA LEU A 208 -16.18 0.61 -12.54
C LEU A 208 -16.86 -0.55 -13.29
N ALA A 209 -18.14 -0.84 -12.99
CA ALA A 209 -18.90 -1.97 -13.54
C ALA A 209 -19.46 -1.69 -14.95
#